data_AF-A0A6L5QWJ2-F1
#
_entry.id   AF-A0A6L5QWJ2-F1
#
_cell.length_a   1.000
_cell.length_b   1.000
_cell.length_c   1.000
_cell.angle_alpha   90.00
_cell.angle_beta   90.00
_cell.angle_gamma   90.00
#
_symmetry.space_group_name_H-M   'P 1'
#
loop_
_entity.id
_entity.type
_entity.pdbx_description
1 polymer ?
#
loop_
_entity_poly.entity_id
_entity_poly.type
_entity_poly.pdbx_seq_one_letter_code
_entity_poly.pdbx_strand_id
1 'polypeptide(L)'
;MTGRNDRAVERAARATLHWTLRYTGGLDPLVAADRQHEVLSDLHEQTAWATESGISQRATARSIRARMLRGIPADLGWRRAQLTGREGIRFSLPRADGLLLAAVAVIGIVQVAVGAFIAARQVRALLIDDISWVPNSVALTIALGAVALVATALLRHRRTRHWGAAVLAVTGLLIFAQSVEALYYISATALLVINGVTWLEPAAWAIGTGVAVLCLAATAQWASPARRLPTSAASVPTGEESR
;
A
#
# COMPACT_ATOMS: atom_id res chain seq x y z
N MET A 1 -30.43 24.26 -16.69
CA MET A 1 -29.19 23.46 -16.43
C MET A 1 -29.17 22.77 -15.05
N THR A 2 -30.28 22.73 -14.31
CA THR A 2 -30.40 22.18 -12.95
C THR A 2 -30.50 20.65 -12.91
N GLY A 3 -31.32 20.03 -13.77
CA GLY A 3 -31.60 18.58 -13.71
C GLY A 3 -30.44 17.61 -14.01
N ARG A 4 -29.31 18.06 -14.60
CA ARG A 4 -28.12 17.20 -14.78
C ARG A 4 -27.29 17.09 -13.49
N ASN A 5 -27.35 18.12 -12.65
CA ASN A 5 -26.58 18.23 -11.43
C ASN A 5 -27.26 17.49 -10.26
N ASP A 6 -28.60 17.51 -10.19
CA ASP A 6 -29.37 16.76 -9.19
C ASP A 6 -29.13 15.25 -9.34
N ARG A 7 -29.08 14.77 -10.59
CA ARG A 7 -28.72 13.37 -10.92
C ARG A 7 -27.33 12.98 -10.44
N ALA A 8 -26.39 13.92 -10.27
CA ALA A 8 -25.04 13.59 -9.84
C ALA A 8 -24.97 13.28 -8.34
N VAL A 9 -25.68 14.04 -7.51
CA VAL A 9 -25.82 13.78 -6.08
C VAL A 9 -26.62 12.51 -5.85
N GLU A 10 -27.73 12.33 -6.56
CA GLU A 10 -28.57 11.13 -6.44
C GLU A 10 -27.80 9.85 -6.81
N ARG A 11 -26.97 9.88 -7.87
CA ARG A 11 -26.08 8.76 -8.21
C ARG A 11 -25.03 8.49 -7.13
N ALA A 12 -24.48 9.54 -6.52
CA ALA A 12 -23.51 9.38 -5.43
C ALA A 12 -24.16 8.78 -4.18
N ALA A 13 -25.33 9.26 -3.80
CA ALA A 13 -26.12 8.72 -2.68
C ALA A 13 -26.51 7.25 -2.94
N ARG A 14 -27.00 6.91 -4.14
CA ARG A 14 -27.29 5.52 -4.52
C ARG A 14 -26.08 4.61 -4.45
N ALA A 15 -24.91 5.08 -4.89
CA ALA A 15 -23.67 4.30 -4.79
C ALA A 15 -23.28 4.04 -3.33
N THR A 16 -23.40 5.05 -2.46
CA THR A 16 -23.17 4.91 -1.02
C THR A 16 -24.14 3.89 -0.39
N LEU A 17 -25.44 4.00 -0.66
CA LEU A 17 -26.45 3.06 -0.15
C LEU A 17 -26.22 1.64 -0.65
N HIS A 18 -25.87 1.47 -1.93
CA HIS A 18 -25.58 0.15 -2.50
C HIS A 18 -24.33 -0.47 -1.87
N TRP A 19 -23.31 0.33 -1.58
CA TRP A 19 -22.16 -0.10 -0.81
C TRP A 19 -22.56 -0.53 0.61
N THR A 20 -23.40 0.24 1.29
CA THR A 20 -23.91 -0.10 2.62
C THR A 20 -24.62 -1.45 2.65
N LEU A 21 -25.58 -1.66 1.73
CA LEU A 21 -26.26 -2.94 1.58
C LEU A 21 -25.27 -4.10 1.36
N ARG A 22 -24.22 -3.86 0.58
CA ARG A 22 -23.22 -4.89 0.27
C ARG A 22 -22.34 -5.23 1.47
N TYR A 23 -21.86 -4.25 2.23
CA TYR A 23 -20.96 -4.54 3.35
C TYR A 23 -21.71 -4.98 4.63
N THR A 24 -22.97 -4.58 4.83
CA THR A 24 -23.78 -5.10 5.93
C THR A 24 -24.41 -6.46 5.63
N GLY A 25 -24.28 -6.96 4.40
CA GLY A 25 -24.77 -8.27 4.01
C GLY A 25 -24.18 -9.41 4.85
N GLY A 26 -25.07 -10.23 5.43
CA GLY A 26 -24.72 -11.36 6.30
C GLY A 26 -24.47 -11.00 7.76
N LEU A 27 -24.75 -9.76 8.18
CA LEU A 27 -24.80 -9.37 9.59
C LEU A 27 -26.19 -9.61 10.18
N ASP A 28 -26.29 -9.46 11.50
CA ASP A 28 -27.58 -9.43 12.20
C ASP A 28 -28.52 -8.38 11.57
N PRO A 29 -29.79 -8.72 11.27
CA PRO A 29 -30.70 -7.82 10.58
C PRO A 29 -30.94 -6.49 11.29
N LEU A 30 -30.95 -6.45 12.64
CA LEU A 30 -31.16 -5.22 13.40
C LEU A 30 -29.92 -4.31 13.27
N VAL A 31 -28.73 -4.89 13.47
CA VAL A 31 -27.45 -4.15 13.33
C VAL A 31 -27.26 -3.62 11.90
N ALA A 32 -27.66 -4.39 10.90
CA ALA A 32 -27.62 -3.96 9.50
C ALA A 32 -28.61 -2.83 9.21
N ALA A 33 -29.83 -2.91 9.74
CA ALA A 33 -30.87 -1.90 9.57
C ALA A 33 -30.49 -0.57 10.24
N ASP A 34 -29.99 -0.63 11.47
CA ASP A 34 -29.54 0.55 12.22
C ASP A 34 -28.43 1.30 11.46
N ARG A 35 -27.43 0.55 10.98
CA ARG A 35 -26.32 1.14 10.23
C ARG A 35 -26.76 1.75 8.90
N GLN A 36 -27.73 1.13 8.22
CA GLN A 36 -28.30 1.67 6.99
C GLN A 36 -29.10 2.94 7.25
N HIS A 37 -29.83 3.00 8.35
CA HIS A 37 -30.61 4.18 8.75
C HIS A 37 -29.69 5.35 9.11
N GLU A 38 -28.61 5.11 9.85
CA GLU A 38 -27.59 6.11 10.16
C GLU A 38 -27.00 6.73 8.87
N VAL A 39 -26.55 5.88 7.94
CA VAL A 39 -25.98 6.35 6.66
C VAL A 39 -27.01 7.12 5.82
N LEU A 40 -28.28 6.72 5.86
CA LEU A 40 -29.36 7.44 5.18
C LEU A 40 -29.60 8.82 5.81
N SER A 41 -29.60 8.92 7.14
CA SER A 41 -29.71 10.19 7.88
C SER A 41 -28.54 11.11 7.53
N ASP A 42 -27.30 10.60 7.60
CA ASP A 42 -26.09 11.35 7.25
C ASP A 42 -26.13 11.92 5.82
N LEU A 43 -26.61 11.11 4.86
CA LEU A 43 -26.77 11.57 3.48
C LEU A 43 -27.83 12.66 3.38
N HIS A 44 -28.94 12.52 4.09
CA HIS A 44 -30.00 13.53 4.11
C HIS A 44 -29.47 14.85 4.70
N GLU A 45 -28.88 14.82 5.88
CA GLU A 45 -28.27 15.97 6.56
C GLU A 45 -27.20 16.65 5.69
N GLN A 46 -26.31 15.86 5.08
CA GLN A 46 -25.27 16.40 4.20
C GLN A 46 -25.86 17.11 2.98
N THR A 47 -26.95 16.58 2.41
CA THR A 47 -27.61 17.21 1.25
C THR A 47 -28.44 18.44 1.62
N ALA A 48 -29.10 18.42 2.78
CA ALA A 48 -29.84 19.55 3.32
C ALA A 48 -28.89 20.72 3.61
N TRP A 49 -27.82 20.47 4.38
CA TRP A 49 -26.80 21.46 4.69
C TRP A 49 -26.12 22.05 3.45
N ALA A 50 -25.81 21.21 2.45
CA ALA A 50 -25.21 21.68 1.21
C ALA A 50 -26.15 22.58 0.40
N THR A 51 -27.46 22.33 0.47
CA THR A 51 -28.49 23.16 -0.17
C THR A 51 -28.62 24.50 0.53
N GLU A 52 -28.70 24.49 1.87
CA GLU A 52 -28.75 25.70 2.70
C GLU A 52 -27.50 26.57 2.55
N SER A 53 -26.32 25.94 2.46
CA SER A 53 -25.04 26.64 2.30
C SER A 53 -24.74 27.08 0.86
N GLY A 54 -25.67 26.87 -0.09
CA GLY A 54 -25.49 27.24 -1.50
C GLY A 54 -24.36 26.49 -2.21
N ILE A 55 -23.95 25.33 -1.71
CA ILE A 55 -22.85 24.54 -2.28
C ILE A 55 -23.31 23.90 -3.59
N SER A 56 -22.47 23.99 -4.63
CA SER A 56 -22.80 23.38 -5.91
C SER A 56 -23.02 21.85 -5.78
N GLN A 57 -24.09 21.36 -6.38
CA GLN A 57 -24.44 19.93 -6.43
C GLN A 57 -23.26 19.02 -6.88
N ARG A 58 -22.39 19.49 -7.78
CA ARG A 58 -21.18 18.75 -8.19
C ARG A 58 -20.13 18.66 -7.10
N ALA A 59 -19.98 19.70 -6.28
CA ALA A 59 -19.10 19.66 -5.11
C ALA A 59 -19.66 18.71 -4.04
N THR A 60 -20.97 18.74 -3.82
CA THR A 60 -21.68 17.80 -2.92
C THR A 60 -21.53 16.34 -3.37
N ALA A 61 -21.72 16.06 -4.67
CA ALA A 61 -21.53 14.70 -5.20
C ALA A 61 -20.08 14.20 -5.05
N ARG A 62 -19.10 15.09 -5.25
CA ARG A 62 -17.68 14.76 -5.02
C ARG A 62 -17.37 14.51 -3.55
N SER A 63 -17.92 15.32 -2.64
CA SER A 63 -17.69 15.17 -1.21
C SER A 63 -18.31 13.87 -0.67
N ILE A 64 -19.53 13.50 -1.11
CA ILE A 64 -20.16 12.21 -0.81
C ILE A 64 -19.27 11.05 -1.27
N ARG A 65 -18.83 11.06 -2.54
CA ARG A 65 -17.96 10.00 -3.08
C ARG A 65 -16.62 9.92 -2.36
N ALA A 66 -16.00 11.07 -2.08
CA ALA A 66 -14.72 11.11 -1.38
C ALA A 66 -14.84 10.62 0.07
N ARG A 67 -15.99 10.86 0.73
CA ARG A 67 -16.27 10.32 2.06
C ARG A 67 -16.49 8.80 2.00
N MET A 68 -17.33 8.33 1.07
CA MET A 68 -17.55 6.90 0.84
C MET A 68 -16.24 6.16 0.60
N LEU A 69 -15.43 6.60 -0.37
CA LEU A 69 -14.16 5.93 -0.72
C LEU A 69 -13.17 5.89 0.45
N ARG A 70 -13.08 6.96 1.25
CA ARG A 70 -12.23 7.00 2.45
C ARG A 70 -12.80 6.17 3.60
N GLY A 71 -14.12 5.96 3.64
CA GLY A 71 -14.83 5.18 4.65
C GLY A 71 -14.75 3.66 4.46
N ILE A 72 -14.54 3.17 3.23
CA ILE A 72 -14.51 1.72 2.90
C ILE A 72 -13.65 0.89 3.86
N PRO A 73 -12.40 1.26 4.20
CA PRO A 73 -11.59 0.47 5.13
C PRO A 73 -12.17 0.40 6.54
N ALA A 74 -12.77 1.50 7.02
CA ALA A 74 -13.42 1.56 8.33
C ALA A 74 -14.70 0.72 8.34
N ASP A 75 -15.51 0.76 7.28
CA ASP A 75 -16.74 -0.03 7.14
C ASP A 75 -16.45 -1.54 7.15
N LEU A 76 -15.44 -1.97 6.38
CA LEU A 76 -14.99 -3.37 6.38
C LEU A 76 -14.45 -3.81 7.75
N GLY A 77 -13.82 -2.86 8.46
CA GLY A 77 -13.32 -3.10 9.79
C GLY A 77 -14.40 -3.29 10.83
N TRP A 78 -15.41 -2.42 10.79
CA TRP A 78 -16.61 -2.54 11.60
C TRP A 78 -17.33 -3.86 11.32
N ARG A 79 -17.53 -4.24 10.05
CA ARG A 79 -18.16 -5.52 9.68
C ARG A 79 -17.41 -6.71 10.29
N ARG A 80 -16.08 -6.68 10.23
CA ARG A 80 -15.24 -7.74 10.81
C ARG A 80 -15.39 -7.82 12.32
N ALA A 81 -15.49 -6.68 13.01
CA ALA A 81 -15.73 -6.65 14.45
C ALA A 81 -17.08 -7.30 14.79
N GLN A 82 -18.13 -6.97 14.04
CA GLN A 82 -19.46 -7.57 14.21
C GLN A 82 -19.46 -9.09 13.99
N LEU A 83 -18.82 -9.58 12.92
CA LEU A 83 -18.75 -11.02 12.63
C LEU A 83 -17.90 -11.83 13.62
N THR A 84 -16.97 -11.20 14.32
CA THR A 84 -16.04 -11.91 15.22
C THR A 84 -16.45 -11.83 16.70
N GLY A 85 -17.55 -11.12 17.02
CA GLY A 85 -18.00 -10.91 18.39
C GLY A 85 -16.98 -10.21 19.30
N ARG A 86 -15.92 -9.65 18.70
CA ARG A 86 -14.89 -8.88 19.39
C ARG A 86 -15.26 -7.42 19.28
N GLU A 87 -15.95 -6.92 20.30
CA GLU A 87 -16.04 -5.48 20.54
C GLU A 87 -14.62 -4.89 20.51
N GLY A 88 -14.34 -4.05 19.52
CA GLY A 88 -13.12 -3.27 19.47
C GLY A 88 -11.90 -3.94 18.83
N ILE A 89 -11.98 -4.26 17.54
CA ILE A 89 -10.84 -3.95 16.67
C ILE A 89 -11.20 -2.66 15.94
N ARG A 90 -11.04 -1.52 16.64
CA ARG A 90 -10.93 -0.23 15.96
C ARG A 90 -9.89 -0.42 14.86
N PHE A 91 -10.23 -0.10 13.61
CA PHE A 91 -9.23 0.14 12.57
C PHE A 91 -8.45 1.40 13.00
N SER A 92 -7.58 1.21 14.00
CA SER A 92 -6.49 2.10 14.30
C SER A 92 -5.72 2.25 12.99
N LEU A 93 -5.48 3.51 12.60
CA LEU A 93 -4.47 3.89 11.60
C LEU A 93 -3.39 2.81 11.53
N PRO A 94 -2.99 2.32 10.34
CA PRO A 94 -2.04 1.23 10.24
C PRO A 94 -0.86 1.57 11.13
N ARG A 95 -0.72 0.81 12.23
CA ARG A 95 0.39 0.92 13.19
C ARG A 95 1.64 1.10 12.34
N ALA A 96 2.54 2.02 12.66
CA ALA A 96 3.69 2.36 11.80
C ALA A 96 4.41 1.13 11.18
N ASP A 97 4.38 -0.01 11.89
CA ASP A 97 4.81 -1.33 11.43
C ASP A 97 4.13 -1.88 10.15
N GLY A 98 2.81 -1.69 10.00
CA GLY A 98 2.04 -2.10 8.81
C GLY A 98 2.30 -1.21 7.60
N LEU A 99 2.45 0.10 7.80
CA LEU A 99 2.89 1.02 6.74
C LEU A 99 4.30 0.71 6.28
N LEU A 100 5.22 0.47 7.24
CA LEU A 100 6.59 0.08 6.94
C LEU A 100 6.64 -1.25 6.18
N LEU A 101 5.86 -2.25 6.59
CA LEU A 101 5.76 -3.51 5.86
C LEU A 101 5.25 -3.32 4.44
N ALA A 102 4.20 -2.50 4.25
CA ALA A 102 3.68 -2.19 2.93
C ALA A 102 4.72 -1.48 2.06
N ALA A 103 5.44 -0.49 2.61
CA ALA A 103 6.49 0.23 1.90
C ALA A 103 7.63 -0.71 1.45
N VAL A 104 8.14 -1.55 2.36
CA VAL A 104 9.20 -2.53 2.04
C VAL A 104 8.71 -3.58 1.04
N ALA A 105 7.45 -4.03 1.14
CA ALA A 105 6.87 -4.95 0.17
C ALA A 105 6.74 -4.33 -1.22
N VAL A 106 6.30 -3.07 -1.32
CA VAL A 106 6.23 -2.33 -2.59
C VAL A 106 7.62 -2.20 -3.21
N ILE A 107 8.63 -1.87 -2.41
CA ILE A 107 10.04 -1.85 -2.86
C ILE A 107 10.42 -3.21 -3.46
N GLY A 108 10.18 -4.31 -2.75
CA GLY A 108 10.47 -5.65 -3.24
C GLY A 108 9.79 -5.96 -4.56
N ILE A 109 8.49 -5.64 -4.68
CA ILE A 109 7.72 -5.80 -5.92
C ILE A 109 8.31 -4.99 -7.08
N VAL A 110 8.70 -3.73 -6.83
CA VAL A 110 9.32 -2.88 -7.85
C VAL A 110 10.65 -3.47 -8.32
N GLN A 111 11.50 -3.94 -7.41
CA GLN A 111 12.78 -4.57 -7.77
C GLN A 111 12.56 -5.84 -8.62
N VAL A 112 11.59 -6.68 -8.27
CA VAL A 112 11.21 -7.85 -9.07
C VAL A 112 10.72 -7.43 -10.46
N ALA A 113 9.88 -6.40 -10.54
CA ALA A 113 9.36 -5.89 -11.81
C ALA A 113 10.49 -5.37 -12.71
N VAL A 114 11.50 -4.68 -12.14
CA VAL A 114 12.69 -4.22 -12.88
C VAL A 114 13.45 -5.41 -13.45
N GLY A 115 13.78 -6.41 -12.63
CA GLY A 115 14.48 -7.61 -13.10
C GLY A 115 13.72 -8.38 -14.18
N ALA A 116 12.41 -8.54 -14.00
CA ALA A 116 11.53 -9.19 -14.98
C ALA A 116 11.43 -8.40 -16.30
N PHE A 117 11.37 -7.08 -16.22
CA PHE A 117 11.35 -6.21 -17.40
C PHE A 117 12.64 -6.33 -18.22
N ILE A 118 13.80 -6.31 -17.55
CA ILE A 118 15.10 -6.49 -18.19
C ILE A 118 15.22 -7.90 -18.80
N ALA A 119 14.76 -8.93 -18.10
CA ALA A 119 14.69 -10.29 -18.64
C ALA A 119 13.84 -10.38 -19.92
N ALA A 120 12.63 -9.79 -19.90
CA ALA A 120 11.74 -9.78 -21.05
C ALA A 120 12.36 -9.04 -22.25
N ARG A 121 13.04 -7.92 -21.99
CA ARG A 121 13.81 -7.16 -23.00
C ARG A 121 14.95 -7.99 -23.60
N GLN A 122 15.73 -8.65 -22.76
CA GLN A 122 16.83 -9.51 -23.20
C GLN A 122 16.33 -10.66 -24.07
N VAL A 123 15.26 -11.35 -23.66
CA VAL A 123 14.65 -12.43 -24.45
C VAL A 123 14.18 -11.90 -25.79
N ARG A 124 13.51 -10.74 -25.83
CA ARG A 124 13.08 -10.12 -27.09
C ARG A 124 14.26 -9.77 -28.01
N ALA A 125 15.35 -9.24 -27.46
CA ALA A 125 16.52 -8.87 -28.24
C ALA A 125 17.22 -10.11 -28.84
N LEU A 126 17.32 -11.21 -28.08
CA LEU A 126 17.82 -12.49 -28.58
C LEU A 126 16.91 -13.09 -29.66
N LEU A 127 15.58 -13.00 -29.51
CA LEU A 127 14.64 -13.54 -30.49
C LEU A 127 14.64 -12.82 -31.83
N ILE A 128 15.12 -11.57 -31.88
CA ILE A 128 15.20 -10.73 -33.09
C ILE A 128 16.65 -10.73 -33.64
N ASP A 129 17.55 -11.52 -33.06
CA ASP A 129 19.00 -11.52 -33.36
C ASP A 129 19.65 -10.12 -33.28
N ASP A 130 19.10 -9.25 -32.42
CA ASP A 130 19.58 -7.88 -32.21
C ASP A 130 20.89 -7.87 -31.39
N ILE A 131 21.10 -8.91 -30.57
CA ILE A 131 22.31 -9.10 -29.75
C ILE A 131 22.76 -10.56 -29.79
N SER A 132 24.06 -10.78 -29.89
CA SER A 132 24.68 -12.13 -29.89
C SER A 132 25.25 -12.53 -28.52
N TRP A 133 25.35 -11.60 -27.57
CA TRP A 133 25.85 -11.85 -26.23
C TRP A 133 24.91 -11.28 -25.16
N VAL A 134 25.07 -11.74 -23.92
CA VAL A 134 24.36 -11.19 -22.75
C VAL A 134 25.32 -10.29 -21.96
N PRO A 135 25.06 -8.97 -21.85
CA PRO A 135 25.88 -8.11 -21.00
C PRO A 135 25.82 -8.53 -19.52
N ASN A 136 26.94 -8.43 -18.81
CA ASN A 136 27.01 -8.78 -17.38
C ASN A 136 26.01 -8.01 -16.53
N SER A 137 25.79 -6.72 -16.82
CA SER A 137 24.81 -5.86 -16.13
C SER A 137 23.37 -6.36 -16.30
N VAL A 138 23.02 -6.91 -17.46
CA VAL A 138 21.73 -7.55 -17.72
C VAL A 138 21.58 -8.80 -16.86
N ALA A 139 22.54 -9.72 -16.93
CA ALA A 139 22.51 -10.95 -16.16
C ALA A 139 22.43 -10.68 -14.65
N LEU A 140 23.20 -9.71 -14.16
CA LEU A 140 23.22 -9.31 -12.76
C LEU A 140 21.91 -8.64 -12.34
N THR A 141 21.32 -7.77 -13.17
CA THR A 141 20.01 -7.16 -12.88
C THR A 141 18.89 -8.20 -12.77
N ILE A 142 18.91 -9.21 -13.66
CA ILE A 142 17.95 -10.34 -13.61
C ILE A 142 18.16 -11.16 -12.33
N ALA A 143 19.41 -11.49 -11.99
CA ALA A 143 19.75 -12.22 -10.78
C ALA A 143 19.30 -11.46 -9.51
N LEU A 144 19.55 -10.14 -9.44
CA LEU A 144 19.07 -9.30 -8.35
C LEU A 144 17.55 -9.27 -8.26
N GLY A 145 16.84 -9.23 -9.38
CA GLY A 145 15.38 -9.35 -9.41
C GLY A 145 14.87 -10.69 -8.86
N ALA A 146 15.54 -11.81 -9.18
CA ALA A 146 15.22 -13.12 -8.62
C ALA A 146 15.49 -13.19 -7.12
N VAL A 147 16.62 -12.63 -6.65
CA VAL A 147 16.92 -12.53 -5.21
C VAL A 147 15.89 -11.65 -4.50
N ALA A 148 15.47 -10.53 -5.11
CA ALA A 148 14.43 -9.66 -4.58
C ALA A 148 13.07 -10.37 -4.48
N LEU A 149 12.75 -11.29 -5.40
CA LEU A 149 11.54 -12.12 -5.33
C LEU A 149 11.55 -13.01 -4.09
N VAL A 150 12.67 -13.71 -3.85
CA VAL A 150 12.85 -14.54 -2.65
C VAL A 150 12.77 -13.69 -1.38
N ALA A 151 13.46 -12.55 -1.36
CA ALA A 151 13.45 -11.62 -0.23
C ALA A 151 12.05 -11.07 0.07
N THR A 152 11.27 -10.77 -0.98
CA THR A 152 9.87 -10.33 -0.85
C THR A 152 9.00 -11.46 -0.28
N ALA A 153 9.19 -12.71 -0.72
CA ALA A 153 8.49 -13.86 -0.16
C ALA A 153 8.80 -14.05 1.33
N LEU A 154 10.05 -13.79 1.77
CA LEU A 154 10.44 -13.84 3.19
C LEU A 154 9.69 -12.82 4.07
N LEU A 155 9.18 -11.72 3.51
CA LEU A 155 8.38 -10.74 4.26
C LEU A 155 7.04 -11.31 4.77
N ARG A 156 6.55 -12.39 4.15
CA ARG A 156 5.30 -13.06 4.53
C ARG A 156 5.34 -13.57 5.96
N HIS A 157 6.47 -14.11 6.41
CA HIS A 157 6.60 -14.70 7.73
C HIS A 157 7.27 -13.73 8.71
N ARG A 158 6.60 -13.44 9.84
CA ARG A 158 7.11 -12.50 10.87
C ARG A 158 8.54 -12.82 11.34
N ARG A 159 8.90 -14.11 11.39
CA ARG A 159 10.23 -14.57 11.85
C ARG A 159 11.34 -14.26 10.85
N THR A 160 11.06 -14.17 9.55
CA THR A 160 12.06 -13.98 8.48
C THR A 160 12.04 -12.56 7.89
N ARG A 161 11.14 -11.69 8.35
CA ARG A 161 10.99 -10.32 7.81
C ARG A 161 12.26 -9.49 7.83
N HIS A 162 13.03 -9.55 8.90
CA HIS A 162 14.29 -8.80 9.00
C HIS A 162 15.30 -9.26 7.96
N TRP A 163 15.41 -10.57 7.69
CA TRP A 163 16.25 -11.09 6.61
C TRP A 163 15.76 -10.64 5.24
N GLY A 164 14.44 -10.71 4.99
CA GLY A 164 13.86 -10.21 3.73
C GLY A 164 14.18 -8.73 3.50
N ALA A 165 14.02 -7.88 4.52
CA ALA A 165 14.37 -6.47 4.43
C ALA A 165 15.86 -6.21 4.24
N ALA A 166 16.73 -6.95 4.93
CA ALA A 166 18.18 -6.80 4.79
C ALA A 166 18.64 -7.13 3.37
N VAL A 167 18.12 -8.22 2.80
CA VAL A 167 18.41 -8.61 1.42
C VAL A 167 17.87 -7.58 0.44
N LEU A 168 16.63 -7.08 0.65
CA LEU A 168 16.05 -6.01 -0.18
C LEU A 168 16.82 -4.70 -0.13
N ALA A 169 17.54 -4.42 0.96
CA ALA A 169 18.41 -3.26 1.05
C ALA A 169 19.62 -3.39 0.10
N VAL A 170 20.27 -4.55 0.12
CA VAL A 170 21.42 -4.85 -0.75
C VAL A 170 21.00 -4.88 -2.21
N THR A 171 19.93 -5.61 -2.54
CA THR A 171 19.44 -5.68 -3.91
C THR A 171 18.92 -4.33 -4.39
N GLY A 172 18.25 -3.57 -3.52
CA GLY A 172 17.75 -2.23 -3.83
C GLY A 172 18.87 -1.24 -4.17
N LEU A 173 19.99 -1.27 -3.45
CA LEU A 173 21.13 -0.43 -3.76
C LEU A 173 21.71 -0.72 -5.16
N LEU A 174 21.85 -2.01 -5.49
CA LEU A 174 22.55 -2.43 -6.70
C LEU A 174 21.65 -2.43 -7.95
N ILE A 175 20.38 -2.82 -7.82
CA ILE A 175 19.52 -3.09 -8.98
C ILE A 175 19.20 -1.82 -9.78
N PHE A 176 19.07 -0.67 -9.12
CA PHE A 176 18.78 0.58 -9.83
C PHE A 176 19.99 1.05 -10.65
N ALA A 177 21.19 1.05 -10.07
CA ALA A 177 22.41 1.40 -10.79
C ALA A 177 22.64 0.45 -11.99
N GLN A 178 22.51 -0.86 -11.74
CA GLN A 178 22.73 -1.88 -12.76
C GLN A 178 21.65 -1.89 -13.84
N SER A 179 20.42 -1.48 -13.52
CA SER A 179 19.36 -1.36 -14.51
C SER A 179 19.62 -0.26 -15.55
N VAL A 180 20.28 0.84 -15.16
CA VAL A 180 20.66 1.91 -16.09
C VAL A 180 21.70 1.40 -17.08
N GLU A 181 22.72 0.72 -16.58
CA GLU A 181 23.77 0.10 -17.40
C GLU A 181 23.20 -1.02 -18.29
N ALA A 182 22.30 -1.86 -17.76
CA ALA A 182 21.63 -2.89 -18.54
C ALA A 182 20.82 -2.29 -19.70
N LEU A 183 20.07 -1.22 -19.43
CA LEU A 183 19.27 -0.52 -20.44
C LEU A 183 20.13 0.18 -21.50
N TYR A 184 21.31 0.68 -21.12
CA TYR A 184 22.26 1.25 -22.06
C TYR A 184 22.63 0.27 -23.19
N TYR A 185 22.85 -1.01 -22.85
CA TYR A 185 23.23 -2.03 -23.84
C TYR A 185 22.06 -2.63 -24.63
N ILE A 186 20.86 -2.72 -24.05
CA ILE A 186 19.74 -3.47 -24.66
C ILE A 186 18.63 -2.56 -25.23
N SER A 187 18.79 -1.24 -25.19
CA SER A 187 17.75 -0.30 -25.61
C SER A 187 18.28 0.98 -26.25
N ALA A 188 18.11 1.09 -27.57
CA ALA A 188 18.43 2.31 -28.34
C ALA A 188 17.68 3.56 -27.80
N THR A 189 16.43 3.42 -27.39
CA THR A 189 15.69 4.55 -26.76
C THR A 189 16.28 4.93 -25.41
N ALA A 190 16.72 3.96 -24.61
CA ALA A 190 17.33 4.25 -23.32
C ALA A 190 18.70 4.90 -23.50
N LEU A 191 19.47 4.47 -24.51
CA LEU A 191 20.73 5.09 -24.90
C LEU A 191 20.55 6.59 -25.17
N LEU A 192 19.53 6.99 -25.93
CA LEU A 192 19.24 8.41 -26.20
C LEU A 192 18.88 9.18 -24.92
N VAL A 193 18.05 8.59 -24.05
CA VAL A 193 17.65 9.22 -22.79
C VAL A 193 18.84 9.35 -21.83
N ILE A 194 19.65 8.30 -21.66
CA ILE A 194 20.79 8.27 -20.75
C ILE A 194 21.84 9.30 -21.19
N ASN A 195 22.15 9.36 -22.49
CA ASN A 195 23.08 10.37 -23.01
C ASN A 195 22.52 11.80 -22.94
N GLY A 196 21.20 11.98 -23.04
CA GLY A 196 20.55 13.28 -22.87
C GLY A 196 20.38 13.72 -21.41
N VAL A 197 20.41 12.77 -20.47
CA VAL A 197 20.12 12.98 -19.04
C VAL A 197 21.29 12.44 -18.22
N THR A 198 22.39 13.18 -18.18
CA THR A 198 23.63 12.77 -17.50
C THR A 198 23.50 12.59 -15.99
N TRP A 199 22.46 13.15 -15.36
CA TRP A 199 22.19 12.96 -13.94
C TRP A 199 21.42 11.67 -13.61
N LEU A 200 21.02 10.89 -14.62
CA LEU A 200 20.19 9.71 -14.42
C LEU A 200 20.92 8.61 -13.63
N GLU A 201 22.22 8.40 -13.90
CA GLU A 201 23.05 7.46 -13.16
C GLU A 201 23.22 7.85 -11.67
N PRO A 202 23.65 9.07 -11.30
CA PRO A 202 23.72 9.45 -9.89
C PRO A 202 22.35 9.47 -9.21
N ALA A 203 21.27 9.78 -9.93
CA ALA A 203 19.92 9.63 -9.37
C ALA A 203 19.55 8.17 -9.08
N ALA A 204 19.92 7.22 -9.94
CA ALA A 204 19.71 5.80 -9.67
C ALA A 204 20.43 5.34 -8.39
N TRP A 205 21.67 5.80 -8.19
CA TRP A 205 22.40 5.57 -6.94
C TRP A 205 21.75 6.21 -5.72
N ALA A 206 21.27 7.45 -5.85
CA ALA A 206 20.57 8.15 -4.76
C ALA A 206 19.27 7.43 -4.37
N ILE A 207 18.48 6.98 -5.36
CA ILE A 207 17.27 6.19 -5.15
C ILE A 207 17.61 4.86 -4.48
N GLY A 208 18.60 4.13 -5.00
CA GLY A 208 19.06 2.87 -4.43
C GLY A 208 19.51 3.02 -2.97
N THR A 209 20.22 4.11 -2.66
CA THR A 209 20.65 4.43 -1.29
C THR A 209 19.45 4.71 -0.38
N GLY A 210 18.48 5.52 -0.82
CA GLY A 210 17.27 5.79 -0.05
C GLY A 210 16.46 4.51 0.25
N VAL A 211 16.34 3.64 -0.74
CA VAL A 211 15.72 2.31 -0.59
C VAL A 211 16.48 1.45 0.41
N ALA A 212 17.80 1.41 0.34
CA ALA A 212 18.64 0.66 1.26
C ALA A 212 18.49 1.14 2.70
N VAL A 213 18.53 2.45 2.93
CA VAL A 213 18.35 3.07 4.25
C VAL A 213 17.00 2.69 4.86
N LEU A 214 15.92 2.79 4.08
CA LEU A 214 14.58 2.43 4.56
C LEU A 214 14.49 0.93 4.91
N CYS A 215 15.05 0.06 4.07
CA CYS A 215 15.03 -1.38 4.30
C CYS A 215 15.92 -1.80 5.49
N LEU A 216 17.05 -1.13 5.71
CA LEU A 216 17.89 -1.33 6.89
C LEU A 216 17.19 -0.85 8.17
N ALA A 217 16.49 0.29 8.13
CA ALA A 217 15.67 0.74 9.25
C ALA A 217 14.58 -0.28 9.60
N ALA A 218 13.92 -0.85 8.58
CA ALA A 218 12.94 -1.92 8.77
C ALA A 218 13.56 -3.20 9.34
N THR A 219 14.75 -3.56 8.88
CA THR A 219 15.53 -4.69 9.39
C THR A 219 15.79 -4.53 10.89
N ALA A 220 16.33 -3.38 11.30
CA ALA A 220 16.62 -3.08 12.71
C ALA A 220 15.36 -3.09 13.58
N GLN A 221 14.27 -2.51 13.07
CA GLN A 221 12.97 -2.51 13.74
C GLN A 221 12.43 -3.93 13.96
N TRP A 222 12.54 -4.82 12.97
CA TRP A 222 12.00 -6.18 13.05
C TRP A 222 12.94 -7.20 13.71
N ALA A 223 14.24 -6.90 13.80
CA ALA A 223 15.20 -7.72 14.52
C ALA A 223 15.14 -7.49 16.05
N SER A 224 14.67 -6.32 16.50
CA SER A 224 14.66 -5.93 17.92
C SER A 224 13.72 -6.79 18.78
N PRO A 225 14.24 -7.58 19.76
CA PRO A 225 13.44 -8.44 20.65
C PRO A 225 12.59 -7.67 21.68
N ALA A 226 12.95 -6.41 21.97
CA ALA A 226 12.47 -5.63 23.12
C ALA A 226 10.96 -5.30 23.13
N ARG A 227 10.22 -5.55 22.04
CA ARG A 227 8.76 -5.32 21.96
C ARG A 227 7.91 -6.55 22.34
N ARG A 228 8.51 -7.60 22.92
CA ARG A 228 7.82 -8.81 23.39
C ARG A 228 7.64 -8.89 24.91
N LEU A 229 7.73 -7.79 25.65
CA LEU A 229 7.32 -7.81 27.06
C LEU A 229 5.79 -7.72 27.12
N PRO A 230 5.08 -8.75 27.63
CA PRO A 230 3.69 -8.61 27.99
C PRO A 230 3.63 -7.61 29.15
N THR A 231 2.73 -6.63 29.05
CA THR A 231 2.25 -5.85 30.19
C THR A 231 1.50 -6.79 31.14
N SER A 232 2.24 -7.64 31.85
CA SER A 232 1.78 -8.46 32.96
C SER A 232 2.54 -8.01 34.20
N ALA A 233 2.32 -6.75 34.56
CA ALA A 233 2.71 -6.15 35.84
C ALA A 233 1.64 -5.13 36.23
N ALA A 234 0.39 -5.60 36.24
CA ALA A 234 -0.74 -4.91 36.86
C ALA A 234 -1.40 -5.90 37.83
N SER A 235 -0.79 -6.02 39.01
CA SER A 235 -1.52 -6.37 40.23
C SER A 235 -0.88 -5.58 41.35
N VAL A 236 -1.32 -4.33 41.44
CA VAL A 236 -1.30 -3.56 42.68
C VAL A 236 -2.48 -4.09 43.52
N PRO A 237 -2.28 -4.67 44.71
CA PRO A 237 -3.29 -4.61 45.74
C PRO A 237 -2.99 -3.38 46.60
N THR A 238 -3.74 -2.31 46.36
CA THR A 238 -3.95 -1.26 47.37
C THR A 238 -4.68 -1.89 48.54
N GLY A 239 -4.18 -1.64 49.74
CA GLY A 239 -4.60 -2.31 50.96
C GLY A 239 -6.00 -1.97 51.47
N GLU A 240 -6.43 -2.78 52.42
CA GLU A 240 -7.44 -2.44 53.43
C GLU A 240 -6.83 -2.73 54.80
N GLU A 241 -6.34 -1.68 55.44
CA GLU A 241 -6.23 -1.56 56.90
C GLU A 241 -7.37 -0.62 57.33
N SER A 242 -8.40 -1.14 58.01
CA SER A 242 -9.14 -0.46 59.09
C SER A 242 -10.39 -1.24 59.49
N ARG A 243 -10.30 -1.97 60.61
CA ARG A 243 -11.22 -1.92 61.74
C ARG A 243 -10.66 -2.66 62.93
#